data_AF-C6L1M2-F1
#
_entry.id   AF-C6L1M2-F1
#
_cell.length_a   1.000
_cell.length_b   1.000
_cell.length_c   1.000
_cell.angle_alpha   90.00
_cell.angle_beta   90.00
_cell.angle_gamma   90.00
#
_symmetry.space_group_name_H-M   'P 1'
#
loop_
_entity.id
_entity.type
_entity.pdbx_description
1 polymer ?
#
loop_
_entity_poly.entity_id
_entity_poly.type
_entity_poly.pdbx_seq_one_letter_code
_entity_poly.pdbx_strand_id
1 'polypeptide(L)'
;PTIGLAMGERGLISRILCAKFGGFLTFGALESGIHSAPGQPTLRDLLDLYNFRQIGPDTKVHGVIGNPIGHSKSPHLYNTAFKKAAFNGIYLPLLVDNVANFLNTYSSPDFTGYSYTIPHKMAGLECCDEVDPIAKAIGAISCVIKKPSDGKLIGYNVDYLGAIAAIEEGLGGSSSASNGSVSPLAGR
;
A
#
# COMPACT_ATOMS: atom_id res chain seq x y z
N PRO A 1 29.89 -0.01 10.15
CA PRO A 1 28.97 0.74 9.27
C PRO A 1 28.73 -0.04 7.97
N THR A 2 27.47 -0.28 7.58
CA THR A 2 27.13 -1.13 6.43
C THR A 2 26.18 -0.39 5.47
N ILE A 3 26.43 -0.52 4.17
CA ILE A 3 25.57 -0.01 3.10
C ILE A 3 25.05 -1.22 2.33
N GLY A 4 23.77 -1.57 2.54
CA GLY A 4 23.11 -2.70 1.88
C GLY A 4 21.96 -2.22 1.02
N LEU A 5 22.06 -2.42 -0.30
CA LEU A 5 21.06 -1.96 -1.28
C LEU A 5 20.84 -3.03 -2.34
N ALA A 6 19.59 -3.37 -2.61
CA ALA A 6 19.18 -4.18 -3.75
C ALA A 6 18.84 -3.27 -4.93
N MET A 7 19.37 -3.60 -6.12
CA MET A 7 19.12 -2.84 -7.35
C MET A 7 17.80 -3.25 -8.03
N GLY A 8 17.37 -2.44 -8.99
CA GLY A 8 16.16 -2.68 -9.79
C GLY A 8 14.87 -2.27 -9.07
N GLU A 9 13.75 -2.31 -9.79
CA GLU A 9 12.45 -1.86 -9.28
C GLU A 9 11.99 -2.65 -8.04
N ARG A 10 12.19 -3.99 -8.05
CA ARG A 10 11.90 -4.87 -6.90
C ARG A 10 12.76 -4.52 -5.66
N GLY A 11 13.96 -3.97 -5.88
CA GLY A 11 14.89 -3.59 -4.82
C GLY A 11 14.61 -2.24 -4.16
N LEU A 12 13.65 -1.46 -4.68
CA LEU A 12 13.33 -0.10 -4.20
C LEU A 12 13.10 -0.05 -2.68
N ILE A 13 12.43 -1.06 -2.13
CA ILE A 13 12.16 -1.18 -0.68
C ILE A 13 13.44 -1.08 0.16
N SER A 14 14.56 -1.65 -0.29
CA SER A 14 15.84 -1.62 0.43
C SER A 14 16.46 -0.23 0.48
N ARG A 15 16.20 0.61 -0.54
CA ARG A 15 16.73 1.97 -0.63
C ARG A 15 15.96 2.94 0.25
N ILE A 16 14.69 2.67 0.51
CA ILE A 16 13.81 3.52 1.32
C ILE A 16 13.87 3.10 2.80
N LEU A 17 13.78 1.80 3.09
CA LEU A 17 13.71 1.30 4.47
C LEU A 17 15.08 1.14 5.16
N CYS A 18 16.17 1.58 4.53
CA CYS A 18 17.49 1.54 5.16
C CYS A 18 17.53 2.31 6.50
N ALA A 19 16.79 3.42 6.62
CA ALA A 19 16.69 4.20 7.85
C ALA A 19 16.01 3.42 9.00
N LYS A 20 15.07 2.52 8.68
CA LYS A 20 14.44 1.61 9.65
C LYS A 20 15.36 0.45 10.03
N PHE A 21 16.07 -0.11 9.05
CA PHE A 21 16.83 -1.36 9.22
C PHE A 21 18.36 -1.17 9.39
N GLY A 22 18.80 0.03 9.80
CA GLY A 22 20.19 0.28 10.20
C GLY A 22 21.20 0.47 9.06
N GLY A 23 20.74 0.75 7.84
CA GLY A 23 21.62 1.11 6.73
C GLY A 23 22.29 2.47 6.95
N PHE A 24 23.60 2.55 6.70
CA PHE A 24 24.38 3.76 6.95
C PHE A 24 24.01 4.92 6.01
N LEU A 25 23.71 4.62 4.74
CA LEU A 25 23.25 5.60 3.76
C LEU A 25 22.38 4.96 2.67
N THR A 26 21.69 5.82 1.91
CA THR A 26 21.04 5.47 0.63
C THR A 26 21.40 6.50 -0.43
N PHE A 27 21.17 6.18 -1.70
CA PHE A 27 21.41 7.08 -2.82
C PHE A 27 20.09 7.61 -3.35
N GLY A 28 19.99 8.93 -3.49
CA GLY A 28 18.90 9.62 -4.18
C GLY A 28 19.43 10.28 -5.46
N ALA A 29 18.73 10.10 -6.57
CA ALA A 29 19.06 10.79 -7.82
C ALA A 29 18.68 12.27 -7.73
N LEU A 30 19.43 13.15 -8.42
CA LEU A 30 19.10 14.58 -8.44
C LEU A 30 17.80 14.85 -9.19
N GLU A 31 17.63 14.19 -10.33
CA GLU A 31 16.46 14.30 -11.20
C GLU A 31 16.06 12.92 -11.72
N SER A 32 14.81 12.80 -12.19
CA SER A 32 14.33 11.57 -12.82
C SER A 32 15.11 11.29 -14.09
N GLY A 33 15.51 10.04 -14.31
CA GLY A 33 16.30 9.62 -15.46
C GLY A 33 17.82 9.76 -15.29
N ILE A 34 18.29 10.52 -14.30
CA ILE A 34 19.72 10.67 -13.97
C ILE A 34 20.06 9.75 -12.79
N HIS A 35 20.12 8.45 -13.06
CA HIS A 35 20.40 7.42 -12.05
C HIS A 35 21.79 6.82 -12.26
N SER A 36 22.54 6.61 -11.18
CA SER A 36 23.81 5.87 -11.24
C SER A 36 23.60 4.35 -11.16
N ALA A 37 22.44 3.91 -10.65
CA ALA A 37 22.09 2.50 -10.56
C ALA A 37 20.57 2.27 -10.72
N PRO A 38 20.13 1.11 -11.26
CA PRO A 38 18.71 0.78 -11.40
C PRO A 38 17.95 0.81 -10.07
N GLY A 39 16.73 1.35 -10.11
CA GLY A 39 15.80 1.42 -8.97
C GLY A 39 16.08 2.56 -7.98
N GLN A 40 16.98 3.49 -8.31
CA GLN A 40 17.30 4.63 -7.45
C GLN A 40 16.15 5.67 -7.48
N PRO A 41 15.50 5.98 -6.34
CA PRO A 41 14.51 7.05 -6.28
C PRO A 41 15.17 8.43 -6.38
N THR A 42 14.40 9.47 -6.69
CA THR A 42 14.93 10.85 -6.61
C THR A 42 15.10 11.28 -5.15
N LEU A 43 15.99 12.23 -4.90
CA LEU A 43 16.13 12.85 -3.57
C LEU A 43 14.81 13.50 -3.13
N ARG A 44 14.10 14.12 -4.07
CA ARG A 44 12.79 14.72 -3.82
C ARG A 44 11.77 13.67 -3.36
N ASP A 45 11.68 12.53 -4.03
CA ASP A 45 10.75 11.48 -3.63
C ASP A 45 11.10 10.90 -2.26
N LEU A 46 12.39 10.69 -1.98
CA LEU A 46 12.81 10.25 -0.64
C LEU A 46 12.32 11.21 0.44
N LEU A 47 12.56 12.51 0.28
CA LEU A 47 12.24 13.50 1.31
C LEU A 47 10.73 13.80 1.41
N ASP A 48 10.06 13.99 0.27
CA ASP A 48 8.71 14.54 0.21
C ASP A 48 7.63 13.46 0.08
N LEU A 49 7.88 12.41 -0.71
CA LEU A 49 6.92 11.32 -0.94
C LEU A 49 7.02 10.25 0.14
N TYR A 50 8.23 9.77 0.43
CA TYR A 50 8.46 8.68 1.39
C TYR A 50 8.74 9.16 2.81
N ASN A 51 8.74 10.49 3.03
CA ASN A 51 8.99 11.10 4.34
C ASN A 51 10.26 10.55 5.01
N PHE A 52 11.34 10.36 4.25
CA PHE A 52 12.50 9.56 4.66
C PHE A 52 13.10 9.95 6.02
N ARG A 53 13.03 11.24 6.38
CA ARG A 53 13.52 11.76 7.67
C ARG A 53 12.69 11.32 8.89
N GLN A 54 11.47 10.85 8.68
CA GLN A 54 10.56 10.39 9.74
C GLN A 54 10.63 8.87 9.93
N ILE A 55 11.31 8.14 9.04
CA ILE A 55 11.45 6.70 9.12
C ILE A 55 12.45 6.37 10.25
N GLY A 56 11.99 5.57 11.21
CA GLY A 56 12.81 5.04 12.30
C GLY A 56 12.58 3.56 12.55
N PRO A 57 13.28 2.96 13.55
CA PRO A 57 13.20 1.54 13.85
C PRO A 57 11.78 1.03 14.12
N ASP A 58 10.91 1.86 14.72
CA ASP A 58 9.54 1.47 15.10
C ASP A 58 8.49 1.75 14.01
N THR A 59 8.87 2.41 12.91
CA THR A 59 7.94 2.77 11.84
C THR A 59 7.29 1.54 11.23
N LYS A 60 5.96 1.54 11.12
CA LYS A 60 5.20 0.44 10.52
C LYS A 60 5.18 0.52 9.00
N VAL A 61 5.37 -0.62 8.34
CA VAL A 61 5.47 -0.70 6.89
C VAL A 61 4.15 -1.17 6.31
N HIS A 62 3.66 -0.37 5.37
CA HIS A 62 2.48 -0.64 4.57
C HIS A 62 2.85 -0.56 3.09
N GLY A 63 1.98 -1.04 2.21
CA GLY A 63 2.19 -0.82 0.80
C GLY A 63 1.09 -1.34 -0.10
N VAL A 64 1.22 -1.03 -1.39
CA VAL A 64 0.33 -1.53 -2.44
C VAL A 64 1.06 -2.61 -3.23
N ILE A 65 0.46 -3.80 -3.27
CA ILE A 65 0.94 -4.99 -3.96
C ILE A 65 0.33 -5.02 -5.36
N GLY A 66 1.18 -5.11 -6.40
CA GLY A 66 0.74 -5.20 -7.80
C GLY A 66 1.88 -5.57 -8.75
N ASN A 67 1.51 -5.85 -10.01
CA ASN A 67 2.46 -6.01 -11.10
C ASN A 67 1.77 -5.72 -12.45
N PRO A 68 2.03 -4.58 -13.10
CA PRO A 68 2.99 -3.53 -12.73
C PRO A 68 2.54 -2.67 -11.54
N ILE A 69 3.47 -1.92 -10.91
CA ILE A 69 3.16 -1.10 -9.71
C ILE A 69 3.60 0.37 -9.79
N GLY A 70 4.57 0.70 -10.65
CA GLY A 70 5.17 2.05 -10.69
C GLY A 70 4.20 3.21 -10.96
N HIS A 71 3.00 2.95 -11.50
CA HIS A 71 1.98 3.96 -11.77
C HIS A 71 1.07 4.26 -10.55
N SER A 72 1.20 3.51 -9.45
CA SER A 72 0.30 3.66 -8.32
C SER A 72 0.51 4.99 -7.59
N LYS A 73 -0.59 5.71 -7.36
CA LYS A 73 -0.62 6.94 -6.55
C LYS A 73 -0.87 6.67 -5.07
N SER A 74 -1.12 5.44 -4.65
CA SER A 74 -1.37 5.10 -3.24
C SER A 74 -0.25 5.54 -2.29
N PRO A 75 1.06 5.42 -2.64
CA PRO A 75 2.12 5.96 -1.79
C PRO A 75 1.99 7.47 -1.52
N HIS A 76 1.60 8.26 -2.53
CA HIS A 76 1.39 9.70 -2.38
C HIS A 76 0.25 9.99 -1.40
N LEU A 77 -0.89 9.30 -1.57
CA LEU A 77 -2.07 9.46 -0.73
C LEU A 77 -1.77 9.09 0.73
N TYR A 78 -1.27 7.88 0.96
CA TYR A 78 -1.10 7.35 2.32
C TYR A 78 0.07 7.98 3.06
N ASN A 79 1.22 8.25 2.43
CA ASN A 79 2.31 8.93 3.14
C ASN A 79 1.96 10.37 3.51
N THR A 80 1.16 11.05 2.68
CA THR A 80 0.61 12.37 3.02
C THR A 80 -0.36 12.26 4.21
N ALA A 81 -1.26 11.28 4.19
CA ALA A 81 -2.22 11.05 5.26
C ALA A 81 -1.53 10.66 6.58
N PHE A 82 -0.57 9.74 6.55
CA PHE A 82 0.19 9.30 7.72
C PHE A 82 0.94 10.47 8.38
N LYS A 83 1.61 11.29 7.58
CA LYS A 83 2.30 12.50 8.07
C LYS A 83 1.33 13.50 8.71
N LYS A 84 0.17 13.74 8.08
CA LYS A 84 -0.86 14.65 8.62
C LYS A 84 -1.49 14.12 9.92
N ALA A 85 -1.68 12.82 10.02
CA ALA A 85 -2.26 12.17 11.19
C ALA A 85 -1.23 11.85 12.29
N ALA A 86 0.05 12.23 12.11
CA ALA A 86 1.16 11.85 12.98
C ALA A 86 1.24 10.32 13.23
N PHE A 87 0.82 9.53 12.24
CA PHE A 87 0.89 8.08 12.31
C PHE A 87 2.30 7.62 11.93
N ASN A 88 2.94 6.83 12.80
CA ASN A 88 4.30 6.31 12.57
C ASN A 88 4.30 5.14 11.57
N GLY A 89 4.01 5.45 10.31
CA GLY A 89 3.97 4.49 9.23
C GLY A 89 4.53 5.02 7.91
N ILE A 90 4.90 4.10 7.05
CA ILE A 90 5.30 4.36 5.66
C ILE A 90 4.51 3.46 4.72
N TYR A 91 4.16 3.99 3.55
CA TYR A 91 3.44 3.30 2.51
C TYR A 91 4.28 3.22 1.23
N LEU A 92 4.51 2.00 0.72
CA LEU A 92 5.42 1.74 -0.39
C LEU A 92 4.70 1.12 -1.61
N PRO A 93 5.20 1.35 -2.84
CA PRO A 93 4.85 0.52 -3.99
C PRO A 93 5.63 -0.80 -3.89
N LEU A 94 4.92 -1.93 -3.97
CA LEU A 94 5.47 -3.27 -3.83
C LEU A 94 5.25 -4.04 -5.13
N LEU A 95 6.31 -4.16 -5.94
CA LEU A 95 6.28 -4.96 -7.16
C LEU A 95 6.40 -6.44 -6.80
N VAL A 96 5.32 -7.18 -6.93
CA VAL A 96 5.21 -8.56 -6.44
C VAL A 96 4.81 -9.49 -7.59
N ASP A 97 5.51 -10.62 -7.73
CA ASP A 97 5.15 -11.66 -8.70
C ASP A 97 4.25 -12.73 -8.07
N ASN A 98 4.54 -13.12 -6.83
CA ASN A 98 3.81 -14.13 -6.08
C ASN A 98 3.44 -13.61 -4.68
N VAL A 99 2.14 -13.51 -4.41
CA VAL A 99 1.62 -12.92 -3.16
C VAL A 99 1.98 -13.77 -1.94
N ALA A 100 1.78 -15.09 -2.01
CA ALA A 100 2.04 -15.99 -0.88
C ALA A 100 3.52 -15.93 -0.44
N ASN A 101 4.45 -15.97 -1.40
CA ASN A 101 5.88 -15.87 -1.11
C ASN A 101 6.24 -14.50 -0.52
N PHE A 102 5.66 -13.42 -1.04
CA PHE A 102 5.85 -12.08 -0.50
C PHE A 102 5.39 -11.99 0.97
N LEU A 103 4.17 -12.45 1.27
CA LEU A 103 3.61 -12.42 2.63
C LEU A 103 4.43 -13.28 3.61
N ASN A 104 4.91 -14.44 3.16
CA ASN A 104 5.79 -15.29 3.96
C ASN A 104 7.14 -14.60 4.26
N THR A 105 7.73 -13.96 3.25
CA THR A 105 9.01 -13.24 3.37
C THR A 105 8.89 -12.03 4.32
N TYR A 106 7.77 -11.30 4.25
CA TYR A 106 7.51 -10.10 5.05
C TYR A 106 6.53 -10.35 6.20
N SER A 107 6.66 -11.50 6.85
CA SER A 107 5.76 -11.96 7.92
C SER A 107 6.07 -11.36 9.31
N SER A 108 7.05 -10.46 9.44
CA SER A 108 7.37 -9.85 10.73
C SER A 108 6.29 -8.85 11.21
N PRO A 109 6.30 -8.44 12.50
CA PRO A 109 5.39 -7.42 13.03
C PRO A 109 5.63 -5.99 12.50
N ASP A 110 6.67 -5.79 11.70
CA ASP A 110 6.94 -4.50 11.05
C ASP A 110 6.00 -4.23 9.88
N PHE A 111 5.51 -5.28 9.23
CA PHE A 111 4.64 -5.17 8.07
C PHE A 111 3.19 -5.45 8.46
N THR A 112 2.35 -4.42 8.38
CA THR A 112 1.08 -4.37 9.11
C THR A 112 -0.15 -4.27 8.24
N GLY A 113 -0.01 -3.93 6.96
CA GLY A 113 -1.16 -3.92 6.06
C GLY A 113 -0.80 -3.61 4.61
N TYR A 114 -1.59 -4.15 3.70
CA TYR A 114 -1.36 -4.04 2.27
C TYR A 114 -2.64 -3.69 1.53
N SER A 115 -2.55 -2.90 0.47
CA SER A 115 -3.58 -2.84 -0.56
C SER A 115 -3.19 -3.74 -1.72
N TYR A 116 -4.17 -4.25 -2.45
CA TYR A 116 -3.98 -5.11 -3.62
C TYR A 116 -4.56 -4.45 -4.86
N THR A 117 -3.76 -4.40 -5.92
CA THR A 117 -4.20 -4.03 -7.27
C THR A 117 -3.99 -5.18 -8.24
N ILE A 118 -4.29 -4.96 -9.52
CA ILE A 118 -4.14 -5.96 -10.58
C ILE A 118 -2.69 -6.51 -10.56
N PRO A 119 -2.51 -7.85 -10.72
CA PRO A 119 -3.52 -8.91 -10.85
C PRO A 119 -3.86 -9.61 -9.52
N HIS A 120 -3.45 -9.06 -8.38
CA HIS A 120 -3.27 -9.81 -7.13
C HIS A 120 -4.48 -9.85 -6.19
N LYS A 121 -5.62 -9.26 -6.57
CA LYS A 121 -6.80 -9.17 -5.69
C LYS A 121 -7.39 -10.54 -5.32
N MET A 122 -7.36 -11.52 -6.23
CA MET A 122 -7.84 -12.89 -5.98
C MET A 122 -6.79 -13.72 -5.22
N ALA A 123 -5.52 -13.65 -5.62
CA ALA A 123 -4.44 -14.34 -4.91
C ALA A 123 -4.30 -13.86 -3.46
N GLY A 124 -4.52 -12.57 -3.20
CA GLY A 124 -4.55 -12.03 -1.84
C GLY A 124 -5.69 -12.59 -1.00
N LEU A 125 -6.85 -12.87 -1.59
CA LEU A 125 -7.99 -13.47 -0.90
C LEU A 125 -7.64 -14.88 -0.39
N GLU A 126 -6.98 -15.68 -1.22
CA GLU A 126 -6.51 -17.04 -0.88
C GLU A 126 -5.48 -17.06 0.25
N CYS A 127 -4.77 -15.94 0.46
CA CYS A 127 -3.74 -15.82 1.50
C CYS A 127 -4.26 -15.28 2.84
N CYS A 128 -5.55 -14.96 2.96
CA CYS A 128 -6.13 -14.41 4.18
C CYS A 128 -6.54 -15.51 5.16
N ASP A 129 -6.31 -15.28 6.46
CA ASP A 129 -6.82 -16.15 7.52
C ASP A 129 -8.32 -15.93 7.76
N GLU A 130 -8.74 -14.67 7.63
CA GLU A 130 -10.12 -14.24 7.80
C GLU A 130 -10.48 -13.27 6.68
N VAL A 131 -11.73 -13.30 6.23
CA VAL A 131 -12.20 -12.47 5.12
C VAL A 131 -13.55 -11.87 5.49
N ASP A 132 -13.68 -10.56 5.27
CA ASP A 132 -14.94 -9.85 5.39
C ASP A 132 -16.04 -10.50 4.50
N PRO A 133 -17.30 -10.65 4.99
CA PRO A 133 -18.35 -11.30 4.23
C PRO A 133 -18.60 -10.71 2.84
N ILE A 134 -18.49 -9.39 2.68
CA ILE A 134 -18.69 -8.71 1.39
C ILE A 134 -17.53 -9.01 0.46
N ALA A 135 -16.29 -8.93 0.96
CA ALA A 135 -15.12 -9.31 0.18
C ALA A 135 -15.17 -10.77 -0.29
N LYS A 136 -15.66 -11.68 0.57
CA LYS A 136 -15.87 -13.09 0.23
C LYS A 136 -16.95 -13.27 -0.84
N ALA A 137 -18.04 -12.50 -0.76
CA ALA A 137 -19.11 -12.53 -1.77
C ALA A 137 -18.66 -11.99 -3.14
N ILE A 138 -17.82 -10.94 -3.14
CA ILE A 138 -17.20 -10.39 -4.36
C ILE A 138 -16.19 -11.37 -4.97
N GLY A 139 -15.54 -12.20 -4.14
CA GLY A 139 -14.49 -13.12 -4.59
C GLY A 139 -13.13 -12.45 -4.81
N ALA A 140 -12.92 -11.25 -4.24
CA ALA A 140 -11.66 -10.52 -4.33
C ALA A 140 -11.48 -9.56 -3.15
N ILE A 141 -10.23 -9.33 -2.74
CA ILE A 141 -9.88 -8.32 -1.73
C ILE A 141 -9.15 -7.12 -2.37
N SER A 142 -9.27 -5.96 -1.75
CA SER A 142 -8.50 -4.76 -2.12
C SER A 142 -7.58 -4.27 -1.02
N CYS A 143 -7.75 -4.75 0.22
CA CYS A 143 -6.78 -4.54 1.28
C CYS A 143 -6.78 -5.68 2.31
N VAL A 144 -5.67 -5.78 3.03
CA VAL A 144 -5.47 -6.65 4.19
C VAL A 144 -4.92 -5.84 5.34
N ILE A 145 -5.38 -6.18 6.54
CA ILE A 145 -4.81 -5.70 7.80
C ILE A 145 -4.28 -6.89 8.56
N LYS A 146 -3.07 -6.76 9.10
CA LYS A 146 -2.51 -7.74 10.03
C LYS A 146 -2.97 -7.43 11.45
N LYS A 147 -3.67 -8.37 12.08
CA LYS A 147 -4.15 -8.20 13.46
C LYS A 147 -2.96 -8.10 14.42
N PRO A 148 -2.90 -7.03 15.26
CA PRO A 148 -1.83 -6.90 16.24
C PRO A 148 -1.83 -8.00 17.31
N SER A 149 -2.98 -8.61 17.59
CA SER A 149 -3.15 -9.60 18.66
C SER A 149 -2.56 -10.96 18.35
N ASP A 150 -2.75 -11.46 17.12
CA ASP A 150 -2.41 -12.83 16.71
C ASP A 150 -1.65 -12.90 15.38
N GLY A 151 -1.43 -11.76 14.72
CA GLY A 151 -0.70 -11.69 13.46
C GLY A 151 -1.50 -12.15 12.24
N LYS A 152 -2.78 -12.51 12.40
CA LYS A 152 -3.62 -12.99 11.29
C LYS A 152 -3.89 -11.89 10.27
N LEU A 153 -3.99 -12.29 9.01
CA LEU A 153 -4.34 -11.41 7.89
C LEU A 153 -5.87 -11.41 7.71
N ILE A 154 -6.49 -10.25 7.90
CA ILE A 154 -7.91 -10.04 7.59
C ILE A 154 -8.04 -9.32 6.25
N GLY A 155 -8.72 -9.94 5.30
CA GLY A 155 -9.01 -9.39 3.98
C GLY A 155 -10.31 -8.60 3.92
N TYR A 156 -10.27 -7.45 3.27
CA TYR A 156 -11.41 -6.58 3.01
C TYR A 156 -11.45 -6.17 1.54
N ASN A 157 -12.61 -5.72 1.08
CA ASN A 157 -12.77 -5.09 -0.21
C ASN A 157 -13.43 -3.73 -0.01
N VAL A 158 -12.72 -2.66 -0.35
CA VAL A 158 -13.24 -1.28 -0.30
C VAL A 158 -13.45 -0.68 -1.68
N ASP A 159 -13.14 -1.41 -2.75
CA ASP A 159 -13.29 -0.90 -4.12
C ASP A 159 -14.76 -0.70 -4.47
N TYR A 160 -15.64 -1.62 -4.03
CA TYR A 160 -17.07 -1.54 -4.32
C TYR A 160 -17.71 -0.27 -3.74
N LEU A 161 -17.30 0.13 -2.52
CA LEU A 161 -17.77 1.37 -1.88
C LEU A 161 -17.37 2.58 -2.72
N GLY A 162 -16.10 2.65 -3.11
CA GLY A 162 -15.59 3.77 -3.91
C GLY A 162 -16.23 3.85 -5.29
N ALA A 163 -16.40 2.71 -5.97
CA ALA A 163 -17.00 2.65 -7.29
C ALA A 163 -18.48 3.04 -7.28
N ILE A 164 -19.27 2.49 -6.33
CA ILE A 164 -20.69 2.81 -6.18
C ILE A 164 -20.86 4.30 -5.88
N ALA A 165 -20.15 4.82 -4.87
CA ALA A 165 -20.28 6.22 -4.47
C ALA A 165 -19.94 7.18 -5.62
N ALA A 166 -18.86 6.91 -6.36
CA ALA A 166 -18.47 7.73 -7.50
C ALA A 166 -19.51 7.73 -8.64
N ILE A 167 -20.15 6.58 -8.90
CA ILE A 167 -21.22 6.48 -9.90
C ILE A 167 -22.46 7.25 -9.44
N GLU A 168 -22.88 7.07 -8.19
CA GLU A 168 -24.04 7.78 -7.63
C GLU A 168 -23.85 9.30 -7.66
N GLU A 169 -22.67 9.77 -7.26
CA GLU A 169 -22.30 11.19 -7.33
C GLU A 169 -22.35 11.70 -8.77
N GLY A 170 -21.79 10.94 -9.72
CA GLY A 170 -21.81 11.29 -11.15
C GLY A 170 -23.23 11.34 -11.76
N LEU A 171 -24.18 10.61 -11.20
CA LEU A 171 -25.59 10.63 -11.60
C LEU A 171 -26.42 11.74 -10.91
N GLY A 172 -25.80 12.55 -10.06
CA GLY A 172 -26.48 13.61 -9.32
C GLY A 172 -27.21 13.14 -8.06
N GLY A 173 -26.91 11.92 -7.57
CA GLY A 173 -27.33 11.47 -6.26
C GLY A 173 -26.67 12.31 -5.18
N SER A 174 -27.42 13.21 -4.54
CA SER A 174 -26.89 13.96 -3.40
C SER A 174 -26.62 13.00 -2.25
N SER A 175 -25.37 12.90 -1.82
CA SER A 175 -24.95 12.25 -0.57
C SER A 175 -25.43 13.04 0.65
N SER A 176 -26.72 13.42 0.71
CA SER A 176 -27.35 13.82 1.95
C SER A 176 -27.70 12.53 2.67
N ALA A 177 -27.00 12.27 3.78
CA ALA A 177 -27.36 11.27 4.78
C ALA A 177 -28.70 11.66 5.45
N SER A 178 -29.79 11.62 4.68
CA SER A 178 -31.17 11.67 5.15
C SER A 178 -31.75 10.28 4.95
N ASN A 179 -32.16 9.65 6.05
CA ASN A 179 -32.74 8.30 6.16
C ASN A 179 -33.98 8.08 5.25
N GLY A 180 -33.79 8.00 3.93
CA GLY A 180 -34.90 7.76 2.99
C GLY A 180 -34.62 7.93 1.50
N SER A 181 -33.44 8.40 1.07
CA SER A 181 -33.10 8.39 -0.36
C SER A 181 -32.67 7.00 -0.80
N VAL A 182 -33.48 6.37 -1.65
CA VAL A 182 -33.14 5.11 -2.31
C VAL A 182 -31.95 5.35 -3.23
N SER A 183 -30.91 4.51 -3.13
CA SER A 183 -29.75 4.53 -4.02
C SER A 183 -30.21 4.58 -5.48
N PRO A 184 -29.68 5.48 -6.33
CA PRO A 184 -29.93 5.49 -7.77
C PRO A 184 -29.62 4.16 -8.47
N LEU A 185 -28.85 3.28 -7.82
CA LEU A 185 -28.46 1.96 -8.30
C LEU A 185 -29.35 0.82 -7.74
N ALA A 186 -30.31 1.11 -6.87
CA ALA A 186 -31.17 0.09 -6.30
C ALA A 186 -31.98 -0.64 -7.40
N GLY A 187 -31.85 -1.97 -7.47
CA GLY A 187 -32.59 -2.82 -8.40
C GLY A 187 -32.04 -2.87 -9.84
N ARG A 188 -30.81 -2.38 -10.07
CA ARG A 188 -30.09 -2.51 -11.35
C ARG A 188 -28.96 -3.53 -11.30
#